data_AF-A0A7W3FL71-F1
#
_entry.id   AF-A0A7W3FL71-F1
#
_cell.length_a   1.000
_cell.length_b   1.000
_cell.length_c   1.000
_cell.angle_alpha   90.00
_cell.angle_beta   90.00
_cell.angle_gamma   90.00
#
_symmetry.space_group_name_H-M   'P 1'
#
loop_
_entity.id
_entity.type
_entity.pdbx_description
1 polymer ?
#
loop_
_entity_poly.entity_id
_entity_poly.type
_entity_poly.pdbx_seq_one_letter_code
_entity_poly.pdbx_strand_id
1 'polypeptide(L)'
;MHAADVPNVPPVIDVERELTYWRERHAEGALGPSSFGHFVPWIKFACDSLITHPRARNEQREEAFQTQYALQIMPRLTEAQARDFIEQCWDHVYVSSMIARAERPRLSV
;
A
#
# COMPACT_ATOMS: atom_id res chain seq x y z
N MET A 1 0.82 -26.91 14.28
CA MET A 1 0.72 -26.27 12.95
C MET A 1 0.29 -24.84 13.19
N HIS A 2 1.19 -23.86 13.04
CA HIS A 2 0.83 -22.45 13.19
C HIS A 2 -0.01 -22.08 11.97
N ALA A 3 -1.26 -21.69 12.17
CA ALA A 3 -2.05 -21.05 11.15
C ALA A 3 -1.27 -19.78 10.76
N ALA A 4 -0.70 -19.77 9.55
CA ALA A 4 -0.11 -18.57 9.01
C ALA A 4 -1.22 -17.51 8.96
N ASP A 5 -1.00 -16.44 9.70
CA ASP A 5 -1.86 -15.28 9.86
C ASP A 5 -2.22 -14.71 8.48
N VAL A 6 -3.36 -15.12 7.93
CA VAL A 6 -3.83 -14.66 6.61
C VAL A 6 -4.48 -13.30 6.85
N PRO A 7 -3.89 -12.19 6.38
CA PRO A 7 -4.43 -10.87 6.65
C PRO A 7 -5.87 -10.78 6.13
N ASN A 8 -6.81 -10.35 6.97
CA ASN A 8 -8.19 -10.16 6.57
C ASN A 8 -8.28 -8.93 5.65
N VAL A 9 -8.21 -9.13 4.34
CA VAL A 9 -8.30 -8.02 3.37
C VAL A 9 -9.77 -7.65 3.17
N PRO A 10 -10.13 -6.34 3.15
CA PRO A 10 -11.50 -5.94 2.87
C PRO A 10 -12.00 -6.51 1.52
N PRO A 11 -13.26 -6.99 1.48
CA PRO A 11 -13.82 -7.64 0.29
C PRO A 11 -13.98 -6.69 -0.91
N VAL A 12 -14.04 -5.38 -0.66
CA VAL A 12 -14.10 -4.33 -1.67
C VAL A 12 -13.16 -3.21 -1.26
N ILE A 13 -12.28 -2.80 -2.18
CA ILE A 13 -11.41 -1.64 -2.03
C ILE A 13 -11.80 -0.63 -3.11
N ASP A 14 -12.22 0.56 -2.69
CA ASP A 14 -12.55 1.68 -3.58
C ASP A 14 -11.29 2.51 -3.85
N VAL A 15 -10.65 2.25 -4.99
CA VAL A 15 -9.39 2.89 -5.38
C VAL A 15 -9.56 4.40 -5.61
N GLU A 16 -10.71 4.85 -6.11
CA GLU A 16 -10.96 6.28 -6.35
C GLU A 16 -11.13 7.04 -5.04
N ARG A 17 -11.76 6.41 -4.05
CA ARG A 17 -11.82 6.94 -2.68
C ARG A 17 -10.43 7.03 -2.05
N GLU A 18 -9.58 6.03 -2.21
CA GLU A 18 -8.19 6.08 -1.74
C GLU A 18 -7.41 7.21 -2.44
N LEU A 19 -7.53 7.33 -3.77
CA LEU A 19 -6.89 8.43 -4.51
C LEU A 19 -7.34 9.81 -4.02
N THR A 20 -8.62 9.97 -3.72
CA THR A 20 -9.18 11.23 -3.22
C THR A 20 -8.61 11.55 -1.84
N TYR A 21 -8.64 10.58 -0.92
CA TYR A 21 -8.10 10.74 0.42
C TYR A 21 -6.61 11.11 0.43
N TRP A 22 -5.79 10.40 -0.36
CA TRP A 22 -4.36 10.68 -0.42
C TRP A 22 -4.04 12.01 -1.11
N ARG A 23 -4.91 12.47 -2.01
CA ARG A 23 -4.81 13.80 -2.61
C ARG A 23 -5.08 14.90 -1.59
N GLU A 24 -6.09 14.73 -0.74
CA GLU A 24 -6.39 15.66 0.36
C GLU A 24 -5.23 15.71 1.36
N ARG A 25 -4.74 14.55 1.80
CA ARG A 25 -3.53 14.41 2.63
C ARG A 25 -2.31 15.12 2.04
N HIS A 26 -2.12 15.01 0.73
CA HIS A 26 -1.03 15.70 0.03
C HIS A 26 -1.21 17.22 0.07
N ALA A 27 -2.43 17.72 -0.19
CA ALA A 27 -2.76 19.14 -0.13
C ALA A 27 -2.59 19.74 1.29
N GLU A 28 -2.78 18.92 2.32
CA GLU A 28 -2.50 19.26 3.73
C GLU A 28 -1.00 19.23 4.09
N GLY A 29 -0.13 18.80 3.17
CA GLY A 29 1.32 18.75 3.36
C GLY A 29 1.85 17.46 3.99
N ALA A 30 1.02 16.43 4.17
CA ALA A 30 1.39 15.20 4.88
C ALA A 30 2.41 14.31 4.14
N LEU A 31 2.54 14.47 2.81
CA LEU A 31 3.39 13.63 1.95
C LEU A 31 4.67 14.35 1.45
N GLY A 32 4.95 15.54 1.98
CA GLY A 32 6.09 16.35 1.56
C GLY A 32 5.91 17.05 0.21
N PRO A 33 7.00 17.60 -0.36
CA PRO A 33 6.92 18.56 -1.47
C PRO A 33 6.79 17.92 -2.86
N SER A 34 6.92 16.59 -2.99
CA SER A 34 6.81 15.89 -4.28
C SER A 34 5.42 16.08 -4.89
N SER A 35 5.31 16.11 -6.22
CA SER A 35 4.00 16.16 -6.88
C SER A 35 3.14 14.96 -6.50
N PHE A 36 1.83 15.18 -6.27
CA PHE A 36 0.89 14.09 -5.97
C PHE A 36 0.93 12.98 -7.02
N GLY A 37 1.18 13.32 -8.28
CA GLY A 37 1.31 12.35 -9.38
C GLY A 37 2.39 11.29 -9.18
N HIS A 38 3.40 11.55 -8.33
CA HIS A 38 4.43 10.56 -8.00
C HIS A 38 3.91 9.43 -7.09
N PHE A 39 2.85 9.69 -6.33
CA PHE A 39 2.26 8.74 -5.38
C PHE A 39 1.16 7.88 -6.01
N VAL A 40 0.50 8.36 -7.08
CA VAL A 40 -0.61 7.67 -7.75
C VAL A 40 -0.29 6.23 -8.15
N PRO A 41 0.87 5.90 -8.78
CA PRO A 41 1.19 4.52 -9.12
C PRO A 41 1.30 3.61 -7.89
N TRP A 42 1.75 4.15 -6.76
CA TRP A 42 1.92 3.42 -5.51
C TRP A 42 0.61 3.20 -4.77
N ILE A 43 -0.34 4.15 -4.82
CA ILE A 43 -1.71 3.95 -4.32
C ILE A 43 -2.38 2.79 -5.06
N LYS A 44 -2.27 2.78 -6.40
CA LYS A 44 -2.83 1.72 -7.23
C LYS A 44 -2.18 0.37 -6.93
N PHE A 45 -0.85 0.32 -6.89
CA PHE A 45 -0.12 -0.89 -6.52
C PHE A 45 -0.54 -1.42 -5.14
N ALA A 46 -0.66 -0.53 -4.14
CA ALA A 46 -1.09 -0.92 -2.79
C ALA A 46 -2.49 -1.55 -2.80
N CYS A 47 -3.44 -0.98 -3.53
CA CYS A 47 -4.79 -1.53 -3.66
C CYS A 47 -4.79 -2.84 -4.46
N ASP A 48 -4.12 -2.87 -5.62
CA ASP A 48 -4.06 -4.05 -6.51
C ASP A 48 -3.43 -5.25 -5.81
N SER A 49 -2.37 -5.04 -5.02
CA SER A 49 -1.71 -6.10 -4.26
C SER A 49 -2.64 -6.77 -3.23
N LEU A 50 -3.58 -5.99 -2.65
CA LEU A 50 -4.60 -6.50 -1.74
C LEU A 50 -5.72 -7.23 -2.49
N ILE A 51 -6.19 -6.67 -3.61
CA ILE A 51 -7.30 -7.22 -4.40
C ILE A 51 -6.91 -8.53 -5.08
N THR A 52 -5.75 -8.56 -5.73
CA THR A 52 -5.32 -9.68 -6.58
C THR A 52 -4.82 -10.87 -5.77
N HIS A 53 -4.18 -10.60 -4.63
CA HIS A 53 -3.58 -11.64 -3.80
C HIS A 53 -3.92 -11.42 -2.31
N PRO A 54 -5.21 -11.51 -1.92
CA PRO A 54 -5.64 -11.16 -0.57
C PRO A 54 -4.97 -12.03 0.50
N ARG A 55 -4.62 -13.27 0.15
CA ARG A 55 -3.94 -14.23 1.04
C ARG A 55 -2.43 -14.30 0.84
N ALA A 56 -1.82 -13.39 0.09
CA ALA A 56 -0.37 -13.33 -0.06
C ALA A 56 0.27 -13.08 1.30
N ARG A 57 1.30 -13.88 1.60
CA ARG A 57 2.18 -13.67 2.75
C ARG A 57 2.99 -12.40 2.56
N ASN A 58 3.52 -11.85 3.67
CA ASN A 58 4.34 -10.65 3.65
C ASN A 58 5.54 -10.75 2.69
N GLU A 59 6.22 -11.91 2.65
CA GLU A 59 7.33 -12.18 1.72
C GLU A 59 6.92 -12.04 0.25
N GLN A 60 5.72 -12.52 -0.12
CA GLN A 60 5.22 -12.44 -1.49
C GLN A 60 4.84 -11.01 -1.88
N ARG A 61 4.36 -10.22 -0.91
CA ARG A 61 4.06 -8.80 -1.10
C ARG A 61 5.34 -7.98 -1.25
N GLU A 62 6.37 -8.31 -0.48
CA GLU A 62 7.71 -7.72 -0.62
C GLU A 62 8.33 -8.04 -1.97
N GLU A 63 8.28 -9.30 -2.42
CA GLU A 63 8.77 -9.69 -3.74
C GLU A 63 8.05 -8.93 -4.87
N ALA A 64 6.72 -8.79 -4.78
CA ALA A 64 5.94 -8.01 -5.73
C ALA A 64 6.32 -6.53 -5.71
N PHE A 65 6.55 -5.95 -4.53
CA PHE A 65 7.01 -4.57 -4.38
C PHE A 65 8.39 -4.36 -5.02
N GLN A 66 9.36 -5.23 -4.71
CA GLN A 66 10.70 -5.17 -5.27
C GLN A 66 10.69 -5.29 -6.78
N THR A 67 9.89 -6.22 -7.31
CA THR A 67 9.71 -6.38 -8.75
C THR A 67 9.14 -5.10 -9.37
N GLN A 68 8.08 -4.52 -8.80
CA GLN A 68 7.47 -3.29 -9.30
C GLN A 68 8.41 -2.09 -9.23
N TYR A 69 9.21 -1.97 -8.15
CA TYR A 69 10.16 -0.87 -7.99
C TYR A 69 11.32 -1.00 -8.98
N ALA A 70 11.87 -2.21 -9.17
CA ALA A 70 12.95 -2.47 -10.13
C ALA A 70 12.54 -2.19 -11.59
N LEU A 71 11.25 -2.28 -11.93
CA LEU A 71 10.74 -1.95 -13.26
C LEU A 71 10.65 -0.44 -13.53
N GLN A 72 10.83 0.42 -12.51
CA GLN A 72 10.82 1.87 -12.71
C GLN A 72 12.16 2.36 -13.29
N ILE A 73 12.13 2.84 -14.54
CA ILE A 73 13.31 3.41 -15.21
C ILE A 73 13.80 4.69 -14.51
N MET A 74 12.88 5.49 -13.97
CA MET A 74 13.19 6.72 -13.22
C MET A 74 12.24 6.85 -12.02
N PRO A 75 12.54 6.20 -10.89
CA PRO A 75 11.68 6.26 -9.73
C PRO A 75 11.63 7.68 -9.17
N ARG A 76 10.40 8.16 -8.91
CA ARG A 76 10.15 9.52 -8.40
C ARG A 76 10.13 9.59 -6.88
N LEU A 77 10.02 8.43 -6.23
CA LEU A 77 10.22 8.22 -4.80
C LEU A 77 11.40 7.27 -4.64
N THR A 78 12.17 7.40 -3.57
CA THR A 78 13.13 6.36 -3.20
C THR A 78 12.39 5.08 -2.81
N GLU A 79 13.09 3.94 -2.80
CA GLU A 79 12.50 2.65 -2.42
C GLU A 79 11.92 2.73 -1.00
N ALA A 80 12.66 3.33 -0.07
CA ALA A 80 12.20 3.54 1.29
C ALA A 80 10.94 4.41 1.36
N GLN A 81 10.85 5.49 0.57
CA GLN A 81 9.66 6.34 0.51
C GLN A 81 8.46 5.61 -0.09
N ALA A 82 8.67 4.84 -1.16
CA ALA A 82 7.60 4.04 -1.77
C ALA A 82 7.10 2.95 -0.82
N ARG A 83 8.02 2.24 -0.16
CA ARG A 83 7.72 1.21 0.85
C ARG A 83 6.86 1.80 1.98
N ASP A 84 7.36 2.85 2.64
CA ASP A 84 6.64 3.50 3.75
C ASP A 84 5.26 3.99 3.31
N PHE A 85 5.16 4.58 2.12
CA PHE A 85 3.89 5.08 1.60
C PHE A 85 2.88 3.96 1.26
N ILE A 86 3.33 2.83 0.70
CA ILE A 86 2.46 1.65 0.46
C ILE A 86 1.93 1.11 1.77
N GLU A 87 2.78 1.03 2.80
CA GLU A 87 2.32 0.62 4.12
C GLU A 87 1.25 1.60 4.60
N GLN A 88 1.48 2.91 4.59
CA GLN A 88 0.46 3.89 4.97
C GLN A 88 -0.87 3.73 4.19
N CYS A 89 -0.83 3.41 2.89
CA CYS A 89 -2.02 3.08 2.10
C CYS A 89 -2.75 1.87 2.67
N TRP A 90 -2.03 0.78 2.95
CA TRP A 90 -2.62 -0.37 3.62
C TRP A 90 -3.19 0.01 5.00
N ASP A 91 -2.52 0.83 5.82
CA ASP A 91 -3.06 1.29 7.13
C ASP A 91 -4.45 1.85 6.96
N HIS A 92 -4.59 2.77 6.02
CA HIS A 92 -5.84 3.45 5.79
C HIS A 92 -6.93 2.50 5.28
N VAL A 93 -6.63 1.63 4.32
CA VAL A 93 -7.59 0.63 3.81
C VAL A 93 -8.11 -0.27 4.93
N TYR A 94 -7.24 -0.73 5.83
CA TYR A 94 -7.64 -1.58 6.96
C TYR A 94 -8.45 -0.82 8.02
N VAL A 95 -8.02 0.40 8.38
CA VAL A 95 -8.76 1.26 9.34
C VAL A 95 -10.14 1.63 8.80
N SER A 96 -10.22 2.02 7.54
CA SER A 96 -11.47 2.43 6.88
C SER A 96 -12.43 1.26 6.64
N SER A 97 -11.96 0.02 6.69
CA SER A 97 -12.78 -1.19 6.48
C SER A 97 -13.28 -1.85 7.77
N MET A 98 -13.06 -1.26 8.95
CA MET A 98 -13.38 -1.84 10.26
C MET A 98 -12.70 -3.20 10.55
N ILE A 99 -11.56 -3.48 9.91
CA ILE A 99 -10.76 -4.68 10.19
C ILE A 99 -9.77 -4.37 11.31
N ALA A 100 -9.71 -5.25 12.33
CA ALA A 100 -8.91 -5.03 13.53
C ALA A 100 -7.42 -4.81 13.21
N ARG A 101 -6.83 -3.73 13.77
CA ARG A 101 -5.43 -3.28 13.55
C ARG A 101 -4.34 -4.34 13.82
N ALA A 102 -4.66 -5.47 14.46
CA ALA A 102 -3.69 -6.49 14.84
C ALA A 102 -3.23 -7.40 13.68
N GLU A 103 -4.00 -7.53 12.60
CA GLU A 103 -3.79 -8.52 11.52
C GLU A 103 -3.35 -7.87 10.19
N ARG A 104 -2.63 -6.74 10.28
CA ARG A 104 -2.30 -5.93 9.12
C ARG A 104 -0.99 -6.38 8.42
N PRO A 105 -0.94 -6.48 7.08
CA PRO A 105 0.27 -6.81 6.31
C PRO A 105 1.37 -5.78 6.55
N ARG A 106 2.63 -6.26 6.56
CA ARG A 106 3.84 -5.43 6.69
C ARG A 106 4.90 -5.94 5.73
N LEU A 107 5.75 -5.04 5.25
CA LEU A 107 6.92 -5.42 4.47
C LEU A 107 8.06 -5.75 5.44
N SER A 108 8.77 -6.87 5.20
CA SER A 108 9.85 -7.34 6.07
C SER A 108 11.15 -6.56 5.80
N VAL A 109 11.88 -6.26 6.88
CA VAL A 109 13.22 -5.63 6.88
C VAL A 109 14.31 -6.52 6.32
#